data_AF-A0AAX3BG93-F1
#
_entry.id   AF-A0AAX3BG93-F1
#
_cell.length_a   1.000
_cell.length_b   1.000
_cell.length_c   1.000
_cell.angle_alpha   90.00
_cell.angle_beta   90.00
_cell.angle_gamma   90.00
#
_symmetry.space_group_name_H-M   'P 1'
#
loop_
_entity.id
_entity.type
_entity.pdbx_description
1 polymer ?
#
loop_
_entity_poly.entity_id
_entity_poly.type
_entity_poly.pdbx_seq_one_letter_code
_entity_poly.pdbx_strand_id
1 'polypeptide(L)'
;MQTKPPFSVIVTGILLIGIGLAFLLETFIPGLKAFSLWPLFLLIPVILMLSEVKSRKDLSSKIFGITYLLYLVVFFIVLNTLGWHHMSTLWPHFILAASVGLFAEFVVTLEVSKLWEMATAVVIAAYFLVPGLSFRVLAGVLLIFWGIWLLIKTFLPSKKKNN
;
A
#
# COMPACT_ATOMS: atom_id res chain seq x y z
N MET A 1 20.07 2.57 37.07
CA MET A 1 18.89 1.77 36.68
C MET A 1 19.04 1.39 35.21
N GLN A 2 19.30 0.12 34.90
CA GLN A 2 19.32 -0.36 33.52
C GLN A 2 17.87 -0.51 33.04
N THR A 3 17.45 0.34 32.11
CA THR A 3 16.17 0.19 31.43
C THR A 3 16.27 -0.97 30.45
N LYS A 4 15.31 -1.91 30.50
CA LYS A 4 15.26 -3.00 29.52
C LYS A 4 15.14 -2.40 28.10
N PRO A 5 15.86 -2.95 27.11
CA PRO A 5 15.77 -2.44 25.74
C PRO A 5 14.33 -2.53 25.24
N PRO A 6 13.85 -1.53 24.47
CA PRO A 6 12.49 -1.55 23.95
C PRO A 6 12.28 -2.75 23.02
N PHE A 7 11.09 -3.35 23.08
CA PHE A 7 10.75 -4.57 22.33
C PHE A 7 11.00 -4.42 20.81
N SER A 8 10.76 -3.24 20.24
CA SER A 8 11.01 -2.98 18.82
C SER A 8 12.47 -3.06 18.42
N VAL A 9 13.40 -2.70 19.31
CA VAL A 9 14.85 -2.84 19.06
C VAL A 9 15.25 -4.31 19.06
N ILE A 10 14.66 -5.12 19.95
CA ILE A 10 14.88 -6.58 19.96
C ILE A 10 14.36 -7.20 18.66
N VAL A 11 13.11 -6.89 18.27
CA VAL A 11 12.51 -7.41 17.04
C VAL A 11 13.31 -6.98 15.82
N THR A 12 13.68 -5.70 15.71
CA THR A 12 14.49 -5.18 14.60
C THR A 12 15.86 -5.85 14.56
N GLY A 13 16.50 -6.03 15.72
CA GLY A 13 17.79 -6.73 15.83
C GLY A 13 17.71 -8.18 15.36
N ILE A 14 16.69 -8.93 15.80
CA ILE A 14 16.44 -10.31 15.34
C ILE A 14 16.21 -10.35 13.83
N LEU A 15 15.44 -9.42 13.28
CA LEU A 15 15.12 -9.35 11.86
C LEU A 15 16.37 -9.06 11.02
N LEU A 16 17.19 -8.10 11.46
CA LEU A 16 18.48 -7.77 10.84
C LEU A 16 19.45 -8.96 10.86
N ILE A 17 19.57 -9.65 12.00
CA ILE A 17 20.41 -10.84 12.14
C ILE A 17 19.88 -11.93 11.19
N GLY A 18 18.58 -12.19 11.17
CA GLY A 18 17.97 -13.20 10.30
C GLY A 18 18.23 -12.95 8.82
N ILE A 19 18.05 -11.70 8.35
CA ILE A 19 18.31 -11.33 6.96
C ILE A 19 19.81 -11.42 6.64
N GLY A 20 20.68 -10.92 7.54
CA GLY A 20 22.13 -11.00 7.36
C GLY A 20 22.64 -12.44 7.27
N LEU A 21 22.12 -13.33 8.12
CA LEU A 21 22.40 -14.76 8.05
C LEU A 21 21.91 -15.38 6.75
N ALA A 22 20.71 -15.03 6.27
CA ALA A 22 20.20 -15.53 5.00
C ALA A 22 21.15 -15.18 3.84
N PHE A 23 21.63 -13.93 3.77
CA PHE A 23 22.59 -13.49 2.76
C PHE A 23 23.95 -14.18 2.88
N LEU A 24 24.44 -14.40 4.09
CA LEU A 24 25.67 -15.16 4.30
C LEU A 24 25.51 -16.60 3.84
N LEU A 25 24.39 -17.26 4.17
CA LEU A 25 24.12 -18.65 3.79
C LEU A 25 24.03 -18.86 2.28
N GLU A 26 23.60 -17.84 1.51
CA GLU A 26 23.65 -17.89 0.04
C GLU A 26 25.07 -18.07 -0.51
N THR A 27 26.09 -17.56 0.21
CA THR A 27 27.49 -17.74 -0.20
C THR A 27 27.95 -19.19 -0.05
N PHE A 28 27.38 -19.94 0.90
CA PHE A 28 27.80 -21.29 1.24
C PHE A 28 26.92 -22.39 0.65
N ILE A 29 25.68 -22.08 0.25
CA ILE A 29 24.70 -23.06 -0.24
C ILE A 29 24.38 -22.76 -1.72
N PRO A 30 24.93 -23.55 -2.66
CA PRO A 30 24.61 -23.41 -4.08
C PRO A 30 23.11 -23.56 -4.34
N GLY A 31 22.49 -22.56 -4.95
CA GLY A 31 21.06 -22.55 -5.30
C GLY A 31 20.14 -21.85 -4.30
N LEU A 32 20.65 -21.42 -3.15
CA LEU A 32 19.89 -20.59 -2.20
C LEU A 32 19.83 -19.15 -2.70
N LYS A 33 18.66 -18.70 -3.21
CA LYS A 33 18.47 -17.32 -3.68
C LYS A 33 18.10 -16.39 -2.52
N ALA A 34 18.93 -16.28 -1.48
CA ALA A 34 18.59 -15.45 -0.33
C ALA A 34 18.39 -13.98 -0.69
N PHE A 35 19.06 -13.48 -1.73
CA PHE A 35 18.82 -12.16 -2.30
C PHE A 35 17.35 -11.93 -2.67
N SER A 36 16.57 -12.97 -3.00
CA SER A 36 15.12 -12.85 -3.25
C SER A 36 14.31 -12.38 -2.03
N LEU A 37 14.90 -12.39 -0.83
CA LEU A 37 14.28 -11.92 0.41
C LEU A 37 14.63 -10.46 0.74
N TRP A 38 15.41 -9.77 -0.09
CA TRP A 38 15.74 -8.35 0.12
C TRP A 38 14.51 -7.45 0.39
N PRO A 39 13.30 -7.68 -0.17
CA PRO A 39 12.16 -6.82 0.13
C PRO A 39 11.78 -6.78 1.62
N LEU A 40 12.17 -7.79 2.40
CA LEU A 40 11.95 -7.82 3.84
C LEU A 40 12.67 -6.67 4.56
N PHE A 41 13.69 -6.03 3.97
CA PHE A 41 14.29 -4.82 4.53
C PHE A 41 13.28 -3.67 4.69
N LEU A 42 12.25 -3.62 3.86
CA LEU A 42 11.18 -2.63 3.97
C LEU A 42 10.33 -2.82 5.24
N LEU A 43 10.41 -3.97 5.91
CA LEU A 43 9.74 -4.19 7.20
C LEU A 43 10.41 -3.43 8.36
N ILE A 44 11.69 -3.07 8.23
CA ILE A 44 12.40 -2.33 9.27
C ILE A 44 11.70 -0.99 9.58
N PRO A 45 11.50 -0.07 8.61
CA PRO A 45 10.76 1.16 8.87
C PRO A 45 9.30 0.91 9.30
N VAL A 46 8.66 -0.17 8.84
CA VAL A 46 7.29 -0.54 9.28
C VAL A 46 7.26 -0.84 10.78
N ILE A 47 8.20 -1.65 11.28
CA ILE A 47 8.30 -2.01 12.70
C ILE A 47 8.62 -0.78 13.54
N LEU A 48 9.52 0.08 13.07
CA LEU A 48 9.85 1.34 13.76
C LEU A 48 8.61 2.23 13.86
N MET A 49 7.90 2.47 12.75
CA MET A 49 6.66 3.26 12.73
C MET A 49 5.62 2.70 13.69
N LEU A 50 5.37 1.38 13.65
CA LEU A 50 4.42 0.70 14.55
C LEU A 50 4.82 0.82 16.02
N SER A 51 6.12 0.75 16.33
CA SER A 51 6.62 0.84 17.71
C SER A 51 6.40 2.21 18.35
N GLU A 52 6.28 3.25 17.54
CA GLU A 52 6.00 4.60 17.98
C GLU A 52 4.49 4.90 18.09
N VAL A 53 3.62 3.98 17.68
CA VAL A 53 2.16 4.17 17.79
C VAL A 53 1.75 3.98 19.24
N LYS A 54 1.37 5.08 19.90
CA LYS A 54 0.86 5.07 21.28
C LYS A 54 -0.63 5.40 21.35
N SER A 55 -1.15 6.02 20.31
CA SER A 55 -2.54 6.44 20.21
C SER A 55 -3.10 6.26 18.81
N ARG A 56 -4.42 6.32 18.67
CA ARG A 56 -5.10 6.30 17.37
C ARG A 56 -4.66 7.46 16.47
N LYS A 57 -4.33 8.61 17.06
CA LYS A 57 -3.83 9.79 16.33
C LYS A 57 -2.42 9.56 15.76
N ASP A 58 -1.57 8.83 16.49
CA ASP A 58 -0.25 8.44 15.97
C ASP A 58 -0.39 7.39 14.87
N LEU A 59 -1.36 6.49 15.01
CA LEU A 59 -1.64 5.49 13.98
C LEU A 59 -2.13 6.16 12.68
N SER A 60 -3.03 7.15 12.77
CA SER A 60 -3.57 7.82 11.56
C SER A 60 -2.50 8.48 10.71
N SER A 61 -1.44 9.06 11.32
CA SER A 61 -0.38 9.71 10.56
C SER A 61 0.62 8.73 9.94
N LYS A 62 0.66 7.48 10.41
CA LYS A 62 1.64 6.46 9.99
C LYS A 62 1.05 5.32 9.17
N ILE A 63 -0.26 5.09 9.28
CA ILE A 63 -0.92 3.94 8.68
C ILE A 63 -0.77 3.92 7.15
N PHE A 64 -0.81 5.08 6.49
CA PHE A 64 -0.54 5.15 5.05
C PHE A 64 0.83 4.55 4.71
N GLY A 65 1.89 5.03 5.35
CA GLY A 65 3.26 4.56 5.11
C GLY A 65 3.45 3.08 5.48
N ILE A 66 2.90 2.65 6.61
CA ILE A 66 2.93 1.25 7.05
C ILE A 66 2.30 0.35 5.98
N THR A 67 1.09 0.69 5.53
CA THR A 67 0.33 -0.17 4.60
C THR A 67 0.94 -0.15 3.21
N TYR A 68 1.43 1.01 2.76
CA TYR A 68 2.15 1.15 1.50
C TYR A 68 3.40 0.26 1.46
N LEU A 69 4.25 0.32 2.49
CA LEU A 69 5.47 -0.49 2.57
C LEU A 69 5.15 -1.98 2.66
N LEU A 70 4.14 -2.37 3.44
CA LEU A 70 3.70 -3.77 3.51
C LEU A 70 3.24 -4.29 2.15
N TYR A 71 2.49 -3.48 1.40
CA TYR A 71 2.10 -3.83 0.03
C TYR A 71 3.34 -4.04 -0.85
N LEU A 72 4.32 -3.13 -0.80
CA LEU A 72 5.55 -3.25 -1.58
C LEU A 72 6.39 -4.48 -1.21
N VAL A 73 6.45 -4.86 0.06
CA VAL A 73 7.12 -6.10 0.49
C VAL A 73 6.52 -7.29 -0.25
N VAL A 74 5.19 -7.42 -0.20
CA VAL A 74 4.49 -8.53 -0.86
C VAL A 74 4.67 -8.46 -2.37
N PHE A 75 4.50 -7.28 -2.97
CA PHE A 75 4.62 -7.08 -4.41
C PHE A 75 6.04 -7.41 -4.93
N PHE A 76 7.09 -7.00 -4.22
CA PHE A 76 8.47 -7.28 -4.62
C PHE A 76 8.85 -8.75 -4.41
N ILE A 77 8.30 -9.42 -3.38
CA ILE A 77 8.43 -10.87 -3.24
C ILE A 77 7.79 -11.58 -4.45
N VAL A 78 6.61 -11.14 -4.88
CA VAL A 78 5.95 -11.65 -6.10
C VAL A 78 6.76 -11.33 -7.36
N LEU A 79 7.39 -10.15 -7.47
CA LEU A 79 8.28 -9.84 -8.61
C LEU A 79 9.56 -10.68 -8.61
N ASN A 80 10.09 -11.07 -7.45
CA ASN A 80 11.22 -11.97 -7.36
C ASN A 80 10.88 -13.39 -7.87
N THR A 81 9.61 -13.81 -7.82
CA THR A 81 9.15 -15.09 -8.37
C THR A 81 8.73 -15.00 -9.83
N LEU A 82 8.00 -13.95 -10.23
CA LEU A 82 7.57 -13.73 -11.62
C LEU A 82 8.70 -13.23 -12.53
N GLY A 83 9.67 -12.51 -11.97
CA GLY A 83 10.77 -11.89 -12.68
C GLY A 83 10.55 -10.39 -12.91
N TRP A 84 11.63 -9.62 -12.69
CA TRP A 84 11.65 -8.16 -12.79
C TRP A 84 11.34 -7.59 -14.19
N HIS A 85 11.43 -8.39 -15.24
CA HIS A 85 11.09 -7.96 -16.60
C HIS A 85 9.60 -7.62 -16.77
N HIS A 86 8.71 -8.17 -15.94
CA HIS A 86 7.29 -7.80 -15.91
C HIS A 86 7.01 -6.41 -15.32
N MET A 87 8.03 -5.76 -14.76
CA MET A 87 7.88 -4.46 -14.10
C MET A 87 7.35 -3.37 -15.05
N SER A 88 7.67 -3.46 -16.34
CA SER A 88 7.15 -2.56 -17.38
C SER A 88 5.63 -2.57 -17.50
N THR A 89 4.98 -3.67 -17.10
CA THR A 89 3.51 -3.83 -17.14
C THR A 89 2.91 -3.72 -15.74
N LEU A 90 3.64 -4.15 -14.71
CA LEU A 90 3.14 -4.20 -13.33
C LEU A 90 3.39 -2.93 -12.52
N TRP A 91 4.12 -1.93 -13.04
CA TRP A 91 4.34 -0.65 -12.36
C TRP A 91 3.08 0.03 -11.78
N PRO A 92 1.85 -0.09 -12.35
CA PRO A 92 0.68 0.55 -11.75
C PRO A 92 0.33 -0.01 -10.36
N HIS A 93 0.91 -1.14 -9.95
CA HIS A 93 0.82 -1.65 -8.57
C HIS A 93 1.39 -0.65 -7.55
N PHE A 94 2.27 0.28 -7.93
CA PHE A 94 2.68 1.38 -7.04
C PHE A 94 1.51 2.34 -6.72
N ILE A 95 0.65 2.60 -7.71
CA ILE A 95 -0.56 3.40 -7.53
C ILE A 95 -1.59 2.63 -6.71
N LEU A 96 -1.71 1.30 -6.92
CA LEU A 96 -2.53 0.44 -6.06
C LEU A 96 -2.01 0.43 -4.62
N ALA A 97 -0.70 0.36 -4.39
CA ALA A 97 -0.11 0.44 -3.06
C ALA A 97 -0.53 1.73 -2.34
N ALA A 98 -0.49 2.87 -3.04
CA ALA A 98 -0.97 4.14 -2.52
C ALA A 98 -2.48 4.10 -2.23
N SER A 99 -3.28 3.50 -3.12
CA SER A 99 -4.72 3.32 -2.93
C SER A 99 -5.05 2.53 -1.67
N VAL A 100 -4.33 1.42 -1.43
CA VAL A 100 -4.47 0.60 -0.22
C VAL A 100 -4.05 1.38 1.02
N GLY A 101 -3.00 2.19 0.94
CA GLY A 101 -2.59 3.12 2.00
C GLY A 101 -3.68 4.13 2.36
N LEU A 102 -4.30 4.76 1.35
CA LEU A 102 -5.40 5.71 1.53
C LEU A 102 -6.65 5.03 2.11
N PHE A 103 -6.95 3.80 1.70
CA PHE A 103 -8.03 3.01 2.28
C PHE A 103 -7.78 2.72 3.76
N ALA A 104 -6.56 2.33 4.13
CA ALA A 104 -6.20 2.10 5.52
C ALA A 104 -6.27 3.39 6.36
N GLU A 105 -5.85 4.52 5.79
CA GLU A 105 -6.01 5.83 6.43
C GLU A 105 -7.50 6.17 6.64
N PHE A 106 -8.35 5.97 5.63
CA PHE A 106 -9.81 6.14 5.76
C PHE A 106 -10.39 5.27 6.89
N VAL A 107 -10.01 4.00 7.00
CA VAL A 107 -10.52 3.13 8.07
C VAL A 107 -10.13 3.67 9.46
N VAL A 108 -8.94 4.27 9.59
CA VAL A 108 -8.45 4.82 10.86
C VAL A 108 -9.03 6.20 11.15
N THR A 109 -9.20 7.09 10.17
CA THR A 109 -9.65 8.49 10.39
C THR A 109 -11.15 8.69 10.17
N LEU A 110 -11.78 7.84 9.37
CA LEU A 110 -13.14 7.98 8.82
C LEU A 110 -13.32 9.26 7.97
N GLU A 111 -12.23 9.81 7.44
CA GLU A 111 -12.27 11.00 6.58
C GLU A 111 -12.69 10.64 5.15
N VAL A 112 -13.88 11.09 4.75
CA VAL A 112 -14.46 10.80 3.43
C VAL A 112 -13.61 11.35 2.27
N SER A 113 -12.80 12.39 2.49
CA SER A 113 -11.84 12.91 1.50
C SER A 113 -10.89 11.82 0.99
N LYS A 114 -10.44 10.93 1.88
CA LYS A 114 -9.52 9.82 1.56
C LYS A 114 -10.14 8.78 0.63
N LEU A 115 -11.45 8.60 0.67
CA LEU A 115 -12.15 7.69 -0.25
C LEU A 115 -12.11 8.20 -1.68
N TRP A 116 -12.23 9.52 -1.89
CA TRP A 116 -12.13 10.10 -3.23
C TRP A 116 -10.72 9.99 -3.80
N GLU A 117 -9.70 10.25 -2.97
CA GLU A 117 -8.29 10.08 -3.32
C GLU A 117 -8.00 8.61 -3.67
N MET A 118 -8.46 7.67 -2.83
CA MET A 118 -8.36 6.23 -3.07
C MET A 118 -9.04 5.84 -4.39
N ALA A 119 -10.29 6.26 -4.61
CA ALA A 119 -11.05 5.92 -5.81
C ALA A 119 -10.33 6.41 -7.08
N THR A 120 -9.80 7.63 -7.05
CA THR A 120 -9.03 8.20 -8.16
C THR A 120 -7.78 7.36 -8.44
N ALA A 121 -7.02 7.01 -7.40
CA ALA A 121 -5.83 6.19 -7.55
C ALA A 121 -6.16 4.78 -8.08
N VAL A 122 -7.24 4.15 -7.62
CA VAL A 122 -7.71 2.84 -8.14
C VAL A 122 -8.07 2.93 -9.61
N VAL A 123 -8.80 3.96 -10.03
CA VAL A 123 -9.20 4.15 -11.45
C VAL A 123 -7.96 4.33 -12.33
N ILE A 124 -7.00 5.15 -11.90
CA ILE A 124 -5.75 5.36 -12.64
C ILE A 124 -4.97 4.05 -12.74
N ALA A 125 -4.80 3.32 -11.63
CA ALA A 125 -4.07 2.07 -11.62
C ALA A 125 -4.75 1.00 -12.50
N ALA A 126 -6.08 0.87 -12.41
CA ALA A 126 -6.86 -0.04 -13.23
C ALA A 126 -6.73 0.28 -14.72
N TYR A 127 -6.75 1.56 -15.10
CA TYR A 127 -6.54 1.98 -16.49
C TYR A 127 -5.21 1.46 -17.06
N PHE A 128 -4.13 1.62 -16.30
CA PHE A 128 -2.81 1.17 -16.76
C PHE A 128 -2.60 -0.36 -16.66
N LEU A 129 -3.35 -1.06 -15.81
CA LEU A 129 -3.28 -2.52 -15.70
C LEU A 129 -4.05 -3.27 -16.78
N VAL A 130 -4.99 -2.62 -17.48
CA VAL A 130 -5.76 -3.24 -18.56
C VAL A 130 -5.11 -2.88 -19.91
N PRO A 131 -4.35 -3.81 -20.52
CA PRO A 131 -3.68 -3.53 -21.79
C PRO A 131 -4.71 -3.27 -22.90
N GLY A 132 -4.47 -2.27 -23.74
CA GLY A 132 -5.33 -1.95 -24.88
C GLY A 132 -6.60 -1.15 -24.54
N LEU A 133 -6.78 -0.72 -23.28
CA LEU A 133 -7.89 0.16 -22.92
C LEU A 133 -7.68 1.55 -23.52
N SER A 134 -8.42 1.87 -24.57
CA SER A 134 -8.31 3.19 -25.21
C SER A 134 -8.78 4.29 -24.26
N PHE A 135 -8.14 5.46 -24.33
CA PHE A 135 -8.57 6.65 -23.58
C PHE A 135 -10.05 6.99 -23.83
N ARG A 136 -10.58 6.69 -25.02
CA ARG A 136 -12.00 6.86 -25.36
C ARG A 136 -12.92 6.01 -24.48
N VAL A 137 -12.53 4.76 -24.20
CA VAL A 137 -13.29 3.86 -23.31
C VAL A 137 -13.25 4.40 -21.88
N LEU A 138 -12.08 4.80 -21.38
CA LEU A 138 -11.96 5.41 -20.05
C LEU A 138 -12.83 6.66 -19.92
N ALA A 139 -12.71 7.59 -20.86
CA ALA A 139 -13.49 8.82 -20.88
C ALA A 139 -15.00 8.52 -20.96
N GLY A 140 -15.41 7.55 -21.77
CA GLY A 140 -16.80 7.10 -21.85
C GLY A 140 -17.33 6.58 -20.51
N VAL A 141 -16.58 5.71 -19.84
CA VAL A 141 -16.94 5.18 -18.51
C VAL A 141 -17.05 6.30 -17.48
N LEU A 142 -16.07 7.21 -17.43
CA LEU A 142 -16.09 8.36 -16.52
C LEU A 142 -17.29 9.28 -16.77
N LEU A 143 -17.62 9.56 -18.04
CA LEU A 143 -18.79 10.37 -18.41
C LEU A 143 -20.11 9.68 -18.03
N ILE A 144 -20.21 8.36 -18.17
CA ILE A 144 -21.39 7.59 -17.73
C ILE A 144 -21.56 7.72 -16.21
N PHE A 145 -20.50 7.48 -15.43
CA PHE A 145 -20.56 7.63 -13.98
C PHE A 145 -20.91 9.07 -13.55
N TRP A 146 -20.34 10.07 -14.22
CA TRP A 146 -20.66 11.48 -13.99
C TRP A 146 -22.12 11.79 -14.30
N GLY A 147 -22.63 11.30 -15.43
CA GLY A 147 -24.02 11.44 -15.84
C GLY A 147 -24.99 10.81 -14.84
N ILE A 148 -24.72 9.58 -14.41
CA ILE A 148 -25.50 8.88 -13.38
C ILE A 148 -25.50 9.68 -12.08
N TRP A 149 -24.34 10.19 -11.65
CA TRP A 149 -24.24 11.00 -10.43
C TRP A 149 -25.07 12.29 -10.49
N LEU A 150 -25.06 12.98 -11.64
CA LEU A 150 -25.90 14.16 -11.85
C LEU A 150 -27.38 13.81 -11.78
N LEU A 151 -27.81 12.72 -12.44
CA LEU A 151 -29.20 12.27 -12.39
C LEU A 151 -29.62 11.95 -10.95
N ILE A 152 -28.80 11.22 -10.20
CA ILE A 152 -29.06 10.89 -8.79
C ILE A 152 -29.26 12.18 -7.97
N LYS A 153 -28.43 13.21 -8.16
CA LYS A 153 -28.58 14.50 -7.46
C LYS A 153 -29.86 15.25 -7.85
N THR A 154 -30.29 15.14 -9.11
CA THR A 154 -31.52 15.78 -9.57
C THR A 154 -32.77 15.07 -9.05
N PHE A 155 -32.74 13.74 -8.94
CA PHE A 155 -33.91 12.94 -8.55
C PHE A 155 -34.01 12.63 -7.05
N LEU A 156 -32.92 12.72 -6.27
CA LEU A 156 -32.97 12.62 -4.81
C LEU A 156 -32.99 14.03 -4.20
N PRO A 157 -34.17 14.55 -3.81
CA PRO A 157 -34.24 15.84 -3.12
C PRO A 157 -33.45 15.74 -1.81
N SER A 158 -32.55 16.71 -1.61
CA SER A 158 -31.87 16.92 -0.33
C SER A 158 -32.92 16.95 0.79
N LYS A 159 -32.84 15.98 1.70
CA LYS A 159 -33.67 15.96 2.92
C LYS A 159 -33.26 17.19 3.73
N LYS A 160 -34.00 18.28 3.52
CA LYS A 160 -33.82 19.54 4.24
C LYS A 160 -33.97 19.24 5.73
N LYS A 161 -32.88 19.42 6.48
CA LYS A 161 -32.83 19.29 7.94
C LYS A 161 -33.70 20.42 8.51
N ASN A 162 -34.93 20.10 8.92
CA ASN A 162 -35.75 21.02 9.70
C ASN A 162 -35.31 20.89 11.17
N ASN A 163 -34.81 22.02 11.68
CA ASN A 163 -34.65 22.48 13.07
C ASN A 163 -34.67 21.44 14.18
#